data_AF-A0A7K9L7I9-F1
#
_entry.id   AF-A0A7K9L7I9-F1
#
_cell.length_a   1.000
_cell.length_b   1.000
_cell.length_c   1.000
_cell.angle_alpha   90.00
_cell.angle_beta   90.00
_cell.angle_gamma   90.00
#
_symmetry.space_group_name_H-M   'P 1'
#
loop_
_entity.id
_entity.type
_entity.pdbx_description
1 polymer ?
#
loop_
_entity_poly.entity_id
_entity_poly.type
_entity_poly.pdbx_seq_one_letter_code
_entity_poly.pdbx_strand_id
1 'polypeptide(L)'
;GTAWDYMGLHGITWDYMGLHGITWDYMGLHGITWDYMGLHGITWDYMGLHGITWDYMGLHGITWDYMGLHGITWDYMGLHGITWDYMGLHGITWDYMGLHGITWDYMGLHGITWDYMGLHGITWDYMGLHGITWDYMGLHGITWDYMGLHGITWDYMGLHGITWDYMGLHGITWDYMGLHGITWDYMGLHGITWDYMGLHGITWDYMGLHGITWDYMGLHGITWDYMGLHGITWDYMGLHGITWDYMGLHGITWDYMGLHGITWDYMGLHGITWDYMGLHGITWDYMGLHGITWDYMGLHGITWDYMGLHGITWDYMGLHGITWDYMGLHGITWDYMGL
;
A
#
# COMPACT_ATOMS: atom_id res chain seq x y z
N GLY A 1 -8.09 -36.39 19.52
CA GLY A 1 -9.22 -36.59 18.59
C GLY A 1 -10.49 -36.73 19.38
N THR A 2 -10.99 -35.61 19.92
CA THR A 2 -12.32 -35.47 20.52
C THR A 2 -13.08 -34.46 19.69
N ALA A 3 -14.34 -34.76 19.35
CA ALA A 3 -15.22 -33.85 18.61
C ALA A 3 -16.39 -33.46 19.50
N TRP A 4 -16.77 -32.19 19.46
CA TRP A 4 -17.86 -31.63 20.27
C TRP A 4 -18.79 -30.75 19.42
N ASP A 5 -20.09 -30.99 19.53
CA ASP A 5 -21.12 -30.22 18.84
C ASP A 5 -22.09 -29.63 19.88
N TYR A 6 -22.28 -28.31 19.87
CA TYR A 6 -23.24 -27.65 20.76
C TYR A 6 -24.17 -26.71 20.00
N MET A 7 -25.44 -26.65 20.43
CA MET A 7 -26.43 -25.68 19.94
C MET A 7 -26.78 -24.68 21.04
N GLY A 8 -26.40 -23.41 20.85
CA GLY A 8 -26.83 -22.28 21.68
C GLY A 8 -26.18 -22.22 23.07
N LEU A 9 -25.26 -21.27 23.29
CA LEU A 9 -24.74 -20.95 24.63
C LEU A 9 -24.82 -19.45 24.94
N HIS A 10 -25.06 -19.12 26.22
CA HIS A 10 -25.13 -17.75 26.73
C HIS A 10 -24.25 -17.59 27.97
N GLY A 11 -23.35 -16.60 27.98
CA GLY A 11 -22.72 -16.08 29.20
C GLY A 11 -21.73 -17.04 29.85
N ILE A 12 -20.71 -17.52 29.14
CA ILE A 12 -19.80 -18.57 29.64
C ILE A 12 -18.34 -18.15 29.54
N THR A 13 -17.57 -18.48 30.58
CA THR A 13 -16.10 -18.38 30.60
C THR A 13 -15.47 -19.76 30.63
N TRP A 14 -14.47 -20.00 29.78
CA TRP A 14 -13.67 -21.22 29.78
C TRP A 14 -12.19 -20.89 29.89
N ASP A 15 -11.47 -21.71 30.67
CA ASP A 15 -10.03 -21.63 30.83
C ASP A 15 -9.48 -23.05 30.70
N TYR A 16 -8.52 -23.22 29.78
CA TYR A 16 -7.90 -24.51 29.50
C TYR A 16 -6.39 -24.39 29.34
N MET A 17 -5.66 -25.37 29.88
CA MET A 17 -4.24 -25.56 29.63
C MET A 17 -3.98 -26.83 28.83
N GLY A 18 -3.37 -26.69 27.65
CA GLY A 18 -2.82 -27.79 26.86
C GLY A 18 -3.85 -28.68 26.19
N LEU A 19 -4.10 -28.49 24.90
CA LEU A 19 -4.98 -29.36 24.11
C LEU A 19 -4.33 -29.83 22.80
N HIS A 20 -4.64 -31.08 22.40
CA HIS A 20 -4.14 -31.70 21.18
C HIS A 20 -5.29 -32.34 20.36
N GLY A 21 -5.43 -31.96 19.10
CA GLY A 21 -6.26 -32.67 18.12
C GLY A 21 -7.74 -32.60 18.43
N ILE A 22 -8.35 -31.41 18.32
CA ILE A 22 -9.74 -31.16 18.71
C ILE A 22 -10.52 -30.45 17.60
N THR A 23 -11.77 -30.87 17.42
CA THR A 23 -12.75 -30.22 16.54
C THR A 23 -13.96 -29.76 17.34
N TRP A 24 -14.40 -28.53 17.12
CA TRP A 24 -15.62 -27.99 17.72
C TRP A 24 -16.53 -27.40 16.64
N ASP A 25 -17.82 -27.67 16.75
CA ASP A 25 -18.87 -27.08 15.92
C ASP A 25 -19.95 -26.45 16.82
N TYR A 26 -20.28 -25.19 16.53
CA TYR A 26 -21.22 -24.40 17.32
C TYR A 26 -22.21 -23.62 16.46
N MET A 27 -23.48 -23.68 16.87
CA MET A 27 -24.52 -22.79 16.35
C MET A 27 -25.00 -21.83 17.44
N GLY A 28 -24.70 -20.54 17.29
CA GLY A 28 -25.18 -19.44 18.10
C GLY A 28 -24.49 -19.31 19.47
N LEU A 29 -23.64 -18.30 19.64
CA LEU A 29 -23.05 -17.95 20.94
C LEU A 29 -23.23 -16.47 21.27
N HIS A 30 -23.47 -16.20 22.56
CA HIS A 30 -23.60 -14.85 23.09
C HIS A 30 -22.82 -14.65 24.40
N GLY A 31 -21.94 -13.65 24.45
CA GLY A 31 -21.27 -13.21 25.68
C GLY A 31 -20.32 -14.28 26.22
N ILE A 32 -19.22 -14.55 25.51
CA ILE A 32 -18.30 -15.64 25.86
C ILE A 32 -16.87 -15.13 25.99
N THR A 33 -16.15 -15.66 26.99
CA THR A 33 -14.73 -15.39 27.17
C THR A 33 -13.95 -16.69 27.25
N TRP A 34 -12.98 -16.91 26.37
CA TRP A 34 -12.10 -18.08 26.45
C TRP A 34 -10.64 -17.67 26.63
N ASP A 35 -9.95 -18.40 27.51
CA ASP A 35 -8.52 -18.30 27.75
C ASP A 35 -7.88 -19.68 27.54
N TYR A 36 -6.84 -19.73 26.72
CA TYR A 36 -6.13 -20.97 26.42
C TYR A 36 -4.61 -20.81 26.45
N MET A 37 -3.95 -21.75 27.12
CA MET A 37 -2.50 -21.90 27.05
C MET A 37 -2.10 -23.18 26.33
N GLY A 38 -1.52 -23.06 25.14
CA GLY A 38 -0.92 -24.15 24.37
C GLY A 38 -1.94 -25.03 23.64
N LEU A 39 -2.09 -24.84 22.33
CA LEU A 39 -2.96 -25.67 21.49
C LEU A 39 -2.21 -26.21 20.25
N HIS A 40 -2.53 -27.45 19.88
CA HIS A 40 -2.00 -28.11 18.68
C HIS A 40 -3.08 -28.84 17.88
N GLY A 41 -3.19 -28.54 16.59
CA GLY A 41 -4.05 -29.28 15.65
C GLY A 41 -5.54 -29.09 15.98
N ILE A 42 -6.07 -27.90 15.72
CA ILE A 42 -7.45 -27.55 16.09
C ILE A 42 -8.24 -27.03 14.88
N THR A 43 -9.49 -27.46 14.79
CA THR A 43 -10.45 -26.96 13.80
C THR A 43 -11.72 -26.49 14.48
N TRP A 44 -12.10 -25.24 14.29
CA TRP A 44 -13.37 -24.72 14.81
C TRP A 44 -14.27 -24.21 13.68
N ASP A 45 -15.56 -24.51 13.78
CA ASP A 45 -16.61 -24.01 12.90
C ASP A 45 -17.71 -23.36 13.74
N TYR A 46 -18.08 -22.12 13.41
CA TYR A 46 -19.12 -21.38 14.12
C TYR A 46 -20.10 -20.69 13.17
N MET A 47 -21.38 -20.84 13.51
CA MET A 47 -22.46 -20.06 12.92
C MET A 47 -23.08 -19.10 13.94
N GLY A 48 -22.79 -17.80 13.80
CA GLY A 48 -23.38 -16.70 14.56
C GLY A 48 -22.78 -16.49 15.96
N LEU A 49 -21.96 -15.44 16.11
CA LEU A 49 -21.36 -15.05 17.41
C LEU A 49 -21.60 -13.58 17.75
N HIS A 50 -21.84 -13.31 19.03
CA HIS A 50 -22.01 -11.95 19.55
C HIS A 50 -21.28 -11.73 20.88
N GLY A 51 -20.43 -10.70 20.96
CA GLY A 51 -19.80 -10.25 22.20
C GLY A 51 -18.83 -11.29 22.75
N ILE A 52 -17.72 -11.52 22.05
CA ILE A 52 -16.74 -12.57 22.40
C ILE A 52 -15.35 -12.00 22.60
N THR A 53 -14.67 -12.50 23.62
CA THR A 53 -13.25 -12.20 23.88
C THR A 53 -12.47 -13.50 23.95
N TRP A 54 -11.40 -13.62 23.18
CA TRP A 54 -10.51 -14.76 23.29
C TRP A 54 -9.06 -14.33 23.52
N ASP A 55 -8.38 -15.04 24.41
CA ASP A 55 -6.96 -14.87 24.73
C ASP A 55 -6.25 -16.21 24.56
N TYR A 56 -5.16 -16.23 23.79
CA TYR A 56 -4.37 -17.42 23.56
C TYR A 56 -2.86 -17.19 23.69
N MET A 57 -2.21 -18.12 24.38
CA MET A 57 -0.75 -18.24 24.39
C MET A 57 -0.30 -19.54 23.72
N GLY A 58 0.35 -19.42 22.55
CA GLY A 58 1.00 -20.51 21.83
C GLY A 58 0.05 -21.43 21.07
N LEU A 59 -0.06 -21.26 19.75
CA LEU A 59 -0.89 -22.10 18.88
C LEU A 59 -0.12 -22.67 17.68
N HIS A 60 -0.46 -23.91 17.30
CA HIS A 60 0.11 -24.59 16.14
C HIS A 60 -0.93 -25.36 15.32
N GLY A 61 -0.99 -25.12 14.01
CA GLY A 61 -1.80 -25.89 13.06
C GLY A 61 -3.29 -25.73 13.34
N ILE A 62 -3.83 -24.56 13.00
CA ILE A 62 -5.21 -24.19 13.34
C ILE A 62 -5.99 -23.75 12.10
N THR A 63 -7.27 -24.14 12.04
CA THR A 63 -8.20 -23.71 10.99
C THR A 63 -9.51 -23.29 11.61
N TRP A 64 -9.91 -22.02 11.47
CA TRP A 64 -11.22 -21.59 11.93
C TRP A 64 -12.08 -21.05 10.77
N ASP A 65 -13.35 -21.43 10.78
CA ASP A 65 -14.38 -20.97 9.84
C ASP A 65 -15.53 -20.30 10.63
N TYR A 66 -15.95 -19.12 10.18
CA TYR A 66 -17.01 -18.34 10.81
C TYR A 66 -18.01 -17.79 9.81
N MET A 67 -19.29 -17.97 10.15
CA MET A 67 -20.40 -17.26 9.50
C MET A 67 -21.09 -16.29 10.49
N GLY A 68 -20.83 -14.99 10.31
CA GLY A 68 -21.49 -13.88 11.00
C GLY A 68 -20.99 -13.61 12.42
N LEU A 69 -20.22 -12.52 12.60
CA LEU A 69 -19.68 -12.10 13.90
C LEU A 69 -19.97 -10.63 14.24
N HIS A 70 -20.21 -10.37 15.52
CA HIS A 70 -20.40 -9.01 16.04
C HIS A 70 -19.70 -8.78 17.39
N GLY A 71 -18.89 -7.72 17.46
CA GLY A 71 -18.28 -7.24 18.71
C GLY A 71 -17.29 -8.25 19.29
N ILE A 72 -16.14 -8.38 18.64
CA ILE A 72 -15.13 -9.39 18.99
C ILE A 72 -13.78 -8.75 19.27
N THR A 73 -13.07 -9.29 20.26
CA THR A 73 -11.70 -8.89 20.61
C THR A 73 -10.84 -10.11 20.83
N TRP A 74 -9.79 -10.29 20.04
CA TRP A 74 -8.84 -11.38 20.24
C TRP A 74 -7.42 -10.90 20.49
N ASP A 75 -6.75 -11.57 21.43
CA ASP A 75 -5.35 -11.36 21.79
C ASP A 75 -4.59 -12.68 21.63
N TYR A 76 -3.46 -12.64 20.91
CA TYR A 76 -2.62 -13.82 20.68
C TYR A 76 -1.14 -13.54 20.89
N MET A 77 -0.50 -14.46 21.61
CA MET A 77 0.95 -14.55 21.69
C MET A 77 1.47 -15.85 21.05
N GLY A 78 2.13 -15.72 19.90
CA GLY A 78 2.86 -16.80 19.22
C GLY A 78 1.99 -17.79 18.44
N LEU A 79 2.01 -17.69 17.11
CA LEU A 79 1.20 -18.53 16.21
C LEU A 79 2.00 -19.13 15.04
N HIS A 80 1.68 -20.37 14.68
CA HIS A 80 2.27 -21.06 13.53
C HIS A 80 1.26 -21.87 12.71
N GLY A 81 1.23 -21.63 11.39
CA GLY A 81 0.46 -22.42 10.43
C GLY A 81 -1.04 -22.31 10.66
N ILE A 82 -1.62 -21.16 10.34
CA ILE A 82 -3.03 -20.87 10.61
C ILE A 82 -3.78 -20.48 9.33
N THR A 83 -5.04 -20.91 9.25
CA THR A 83 -5.97 -20.53 8.19
C THR A 83 -7.28 -20.03 8.80
N TRP A 84 -7.80 -18.97 8.23
CA TRP A 84 -8.97 -18.25 8.71
C TRP A 84 -9.92 -17.93 7.58
N ASP A 85 -11.16 -18.42 7.66
CA ASP A 85 -12.20 -18.09 6.70
C ASP A 85 -13.37 -17.39 7.39
N TYR A 86 -13.78 -16.25 6.85
CA TYR A 86 -14.83 -15.42 7.44
C TYR A 86 -15.86 -14.92 6.44
N MET A 87 -17.14 -15.06 6.80
CA MET A 87 -18.25 -14.42 6.12
C MET A 87 -19.00 -13.44 7.04
N GLY A 88 -18.79 -12.13 6.81
CA GLY A 88 -19.52 -11.03 7.45
C GLY A 88 -19.09 -10.71 8.88
N LEU A 89 -18.38 -9.59 9.07
CA LEU A 89 -17.85 -9.14 10.37
C LEU A 89 -18.18 -7.68 10.70
N HIS A 90 -18.47 -7.40 11.97
CA HIS A 90 -18.70 -6.05 12.48
C HIS A 90 -18.03 -5.78 13.83
N GLY A 91 -17.24 -4.70 13.89
CA GLY A 91 -16.66 -4.15 15.12
C GLY A 91 -15.68 -5.12 15.77
N ILE A 92 -14.48 -5.22 15.20
CA ILE A 92 -13.48 -6.20 15.63
C ILE A 92 -12.11 -5.56 15.89
N THR A 93 -11.47 -6.01 16.95
CA THR A 93 -10.10 -5.67 17.33
C THR A 93 -9.26 -6.92 17.46
N TRP A 94 -8.05 -6.90 16.90
CA TRP A 94 -7.09 -7.99 16.99
C TRP A 94 -5.71 -7.47 17.37
N ASP A 95 -5.13 -8.09 18.39
CA ASP A 95 -3.79 -7.77 18.86
C ASP A 95 -2.91 -9.03 18.77
N TYR A 96 -1.76 -8.90 18.12
CA TYR A 96 -0.92 -10.03 17.78
C TYR A 96 0.56 -9.82 18.04
N MET A 97 1.18 -10.79 18.72
CA MET A 97 2.64 -10.87 18.87
C MET A 97 3.21 -12.16 18.27
N GLY A 98 3.95 -12.02 17.16
CA GLY A 98 4.76 -13.07 16.52
C GLY A 98 3.95 -14.12 15.76
N LEU A 99 3.89 -14.03 14.43
CA LEU A 99 3.19 -15.00 13.58
C LEU A 99 4.03 -15.55 12.42
N HIS A 100 3.77 -16.81 12.06
CA HIS A 100 4.40 -17.49 10.92
C HIS A 100 3.43 -18.33 10.08
N GLY A 101 3.42 -18.10 8.77
CA GLY A 101 2.69 -18.94 7.80
C GLY A 101 1.19 -18.85 7.99
N ILE A 102 0.58 -17.75 7.56
CA ILE A 102 -0.86 -17.51 7.75
C ILE A 102 -1.55 -17.18 6.44
N THR A 103 -2.78 -17.67 6.32
CA THR A 103 -3.71 -17.33 5.23
C THR A 103 -5.03 -16.88 5.83
N TRP A 104 -5.61 -15.83 5.25
CA TRP A 104 -6.88 -15.28 5.68
C TRP A 104 -7.74 -14.87 4.49
N ASP A 105 -8.98 -15.35 4.49
CA ASP A 105 -9.95 -15.05 3.45
C ASP A 105 -11.20 -14.42 4.06
N TYR A 106 -11.57 -13.23 3.56
CA TYR A 106 -12.70 -12.47 4.09
C TYR A 106 -13.70 -12.03 3.03
N MET A 107 -14.97 -12.16 3.39
CA MET A 107 -16.09 -11.53 2.67
C MET A 107 -16.86 -10.56 3.56
N GLY A 108 -16.69 -9.25 3.31
CA GLY A 108 -17.46 -8.15 3.90
C GLY A 108 -17.09 -7.79 5.35
N LEU A 109 -16.39 -6.65 5.54
CA LEU A 109 -15.96 -6.17 6.87
C LEU A 109 -16.34 -4.70 7.13
N HIS A 110 -16.67 -4.40 8.39
CA HIS A 110 -16.92 -3.03 8.85
C HIS A 110 -16.30 -2.74 10.23
N GLY A 111 -15.52 -1.64 10.30
CA GLY A 111 -14.97 -1.09 11.55
C GLY A 111 -13.96 -2.01 12.21
N ILE A 112 -12.74 -2.02 11.69
CA ILE A 112 -11.67 -2.94 12.10
C ILE A 112 -10.40 -2.17 12.49
N THR A 113 -9.77 -2.62 13.58
CA THR A 113 -8.47 -2.14 14.03
C THR A 113 -7.57 -3.32 14.34
N TRP A 114 -6.40 -3.38 13.71
CA TRP A 114 -5.42 -4.45 13.96
C TRP A 114 -4.04 -3.93 14.28
N ASP A 115 -3.42 -4.54 15.29
CA ASP A 115 -2.07 -4.22 15.74
C ASP A 115 -1.20 -5.48 15.73
N TYR A 116 -0.12 -5.45 14.96
CA TYR A 116 0.80 -6.59 14.81
C TYR A 116 2.26 -6.26 15.12
N MET A 117 2.90 -7.17 15.85
CA MET A 117 4.36 -7.19 16.02
C MET A 117 4.98 -8.49 15.46
N GLY A 118 5.74 -8.36 14.36
CA GLY A 118 6.58 -9.40 13.77
C GLY A 118 5.82 -10.48 13.00
N LEU A 119 5.84 -10.43 11.67
CA LEU A 119 5.20 -11.46 10.82
C LEU A 119 6.10 -12.00 9.69
N HIS A 120 5.87 -13.28 9.35
CA HIS A 120 6.53 -13.95 8.22
C HIS A 120 5.58 -14.82 7.39
N GLY A 121 5.59 -14.63 6.06
CA GLY A 121 4.92 -15.50 5.09
C GLY A 121 3.41 -15.45 5.23
N ILE A 122 2.79 -14.36 4.75
CA ILE A 122 1.35 -14.14 4.91
C ILE A 122 0.68 -13.86 3.57
N THR A 123 -0.53 -14.40 3.40
CA THR A 123 -1.44 -14.11 2.29
C THR A 123 -2.78 -13.66 2.85
N TRP A 124 -3.34 -12.60 2.28
CA TRP A 124 -4.66 -12.11 2.62
C TRP A 124 -5.50 -11.82 1.39
N ASP A 125 -6.73 -12.31 1.38
CA ASP A 125 -7.68 -12.09 0.30
C ASP A 125 -8.97 -11.47 0.85
N TYR A 126 -9.33 -10.29 0.32
CA TYR A 126 -10.50 -9.54 0.81
C TYR A 126 -11.48 -9.15 -0.29
N MET A 127 -12.77 -9.29 0.03
CA MET A 127 -13.87 -8.71 -0.74
C MET A 127 -14.71 -7.73 0.11
N GLY A 128 -14.58 -6.43 -0.17
CA GLY A 128 -15.42 -5.34 0.37
C GLY A 128 -15.07 -4.92 1.81
N LEU A 129 -14.40 -3.78 1.98
CA LEU A 129 -13.99 -3.24 3.30
C LEU A 129 -14.40 -1.78 3.54
N HIS A 130 -14.76 -1.46 4.79
CA HIS A 130 -15.05 -0.09 5.23
C HIS A 130 -14.48 0.25 6.61
N GLY A 131 -13.72 1.35 6.69
CA GLY A 131 -13.25 1.95 7.94
C GLY A 131 -12.23 1.07 8.66
N ILE A 132 -11.01 1.03 8.13
CA ILE A 132 -9.94 0.14 8.61
C ILE A 132 -8.71 0.97 9.01
N THR A 133 -8.13 0.60 10.16
CA THR A 133 -6.85 1.13 10.63
C THR A 133 -5.94 -0.03 10.99
N TRP A 134 -4.73 -0.07 10.42
CA TRP A 134 -3.74 -1.08 10.75
C TRP A 134 -2.37 -0.51 11.07
N ASP A 135 -1.77 -1.08 12.11
CA ASP A 135 -0.44 -0.72 12.60
C ASP A 135 0.46 -1.97 12.64
N TYR A 136 1.58 -1.93 11.91
CA TYR A 136 2.52 -3.06 11.82
C TYR A 136 3.95 -2.70 12.16
N MET A 137 4.60 -3.58 12.94
CA MET A 137 6.05 -3.56 13.17
C MET A 137 6.72 -4.84 12.67
N GLY A 138 7.52 -4.74 11.60
CA GLY A 138 8.41 -5.78 11.09
C GLY A 138 7.71 -6.91 10.33
N LEU A 139 7.90 -6.96 9.01
CA LEU A 139 7.12 -7.81 8.11
C LEU A 139 7.97 -8.37 6.95
N HIS A 140 7.78 -9.66 6.62
CA HIS A 140 8.51 -10.35 5.55
C HIS A 140 7.63 -11.27 4.69
N GLY A 141 7.72 -11.12 3.36
CA GLY A 141 7.12 -12.03 2.38
C GLY A 141 5.60 -12.03 2.45
N ILE A 142 4.98 -10.95 1.97
CA ILE A 142 3.53 -10.76 2.10
C ILE A 142 2.87 -10.50 0.75
N THR A 143 1.71 -11.11 0.55
CA THR A 143 0.84 -10.90 -0.61
C THR A 143 -0.54 -10.51 -0.13
N TRP A 144 -1.13 -9.52 -0.80
CA TRP A 144 -2.48 -9.08 -0.50
C TRP A 144 -3.27 -8.79 -1.76
N ASP A 145 -4.49 -9.33 -1.79
CA ASP A 145 -5.41 -9.16 -2.91
C ASP A 145 -6.74 -8.58 -2.41
N TYR A 146 -7.14 -7.43 -2.99
CA TYR A 146 -8.36 -6.73 -2.56
C TYR A 146 -9.31 -6.37 -3.69
N MET A 147 -10.61 -6.52 -3.40
CA MET A 147 -11.69 -5.97 -4.19
C MET A 147 -12.56 -4.99 -3.39
N GLY A 148 -12.44 -3.69 -3.69
CA GLY A 148 -13.31 -2.61 -3.22
C GLY A 148 -13.08 -2.17 -1.77
N LEU A 149 -12.41 -1.03 -1.56
CA LEU A 149 -12.16 -0.49 -0.21
C LEU A 149 -12.50 0.99 -0.03
N HIS A 150 -12.88 1.37 1.20
CA HIS A 150 -13.20 2.75 1.58
C HIS A 150 -12.67 3.14 2.98
N GLY A 151 -11.95 4.27 3.04
CA GLY A 151 -11.55 4.93 4.29
C GLY A 151 -10.53 4.11 5.08
N ILE A 152 -9.28 4.17 4.64
CA ILE A 152 -8.20 3.31 5.12
C ILE A 152 -6.99 4.12 5.61
N THR A 153 -6.43 3.74 6.76
CA THR A 153 -5.19 4.32 7.33
C THR A 153 -4.22 3.24 7.79
N TRP A 154 -2.97 3.35 7.33
CA TRP A 154 -2.02 2.26 7.29
C TRP A 154 -0.63 2.73 7.73
N ASP A 155 -0.14 2.21 8.86
CA ASP A 155 1.14 2.64 9.44
C ASP A 155 2.11 1.45 9.58
N TYR A 156 3.28 1.57 8.96
CA TYR A 156 4.26 0.47 8.86
C TYR A 156 5.67 0.86 9.24
N MET A 157 6.31 -0.01 10.04
CA MET A 157 7.74 0.03 10.33
C MET A 157 8.46 -1.24 9.87
N GLY A 158 9.26 -1.16 8.81
CA GLY A 158 10.16 -2.22 8.34
C GLY A 158 9.48 -3.35 7.58
N LEU A 159 9.75 -3.45 6.28
CA LEU A 159 9.00 -4.30 5.35
C LEU A 159 9.91 -4.85 4.22
N HIS A 160 9.77 -6.15 3.90
CA HIS A 160 10.57 -6.82 2.85
C HIS A 160 9.76 -7.78 1.98
N GLY A 161 9.85 -7.62 0.65
CA GLY A 161 9.32 -8.57 -0.34
C GLY A 161 7.79 -8.61 -0.32
N ILE A 162 7.15 -7.59 -0.90
CA ILE A 162 5.70 -7.42 -0.79
C ILE A 162 5.07 -7.22 -2.17
N THR A 163 3.92 -7.85 -2.35
CA THR A 163 3.07 -7.70 -3.53
C THR A 163 1.66 -7.32 -3.12
N TRP A 164 1.09 -6.40 -3.86
CA TRP A 164 -0.24 -5.86 -3.61
C TRP A 164 -1.04 -5.71 -4.89
N ASP A 165 -2.24 -6.31 -4.91
CA ASP A 165 -3.14 -6.24 -6.05
C ASP A 165 -4.50 -5.67 -5.61
N TYR A 166 -4.92 -4.57 -6.24
CA TYR A 166 -6.15 -3.86 -5.86
C TYR A 166 -7.08 -3.56 -7.03
N MET A 167 -8.39 -3.75 -6.77
CA MET A 167 -9.47 -3.25 -7.63
C MET A 167 -10.39 -2.28 -6.88
N GLY A 168 -10.27 -0.99 -7.18
CA GLY A 168 -11.16 0.09 -6.71
C GLY A 168 -10.93 0.55 -5.27
N LEU A 169 -10.36 1.76 -5.08
CA LEU A 169 -10.12 2.36 -3.76
C LEU A 169 -10.56 3.82 -3.62
N HIS A 170 -10.98 4.20 -2.41
CA HIS A 170 -11.34 5.58 -2.06
C HIS A 170 -10.85 6.01 -0.67
N GLY A 171 -10.16 7.16 -0.60
CA GLY A 171 -9.82 7.85 0.64
C GLY A 171 -8.81 7.08 1.48
N ILE A 172 -7.55 7.18 1.10
CA ILE A 172 -6.48 6.32 1.61
C ILE A 172 -5.28 7.14 2.08
N THR A 173 -4.72 6.78 3.24
CA THR A 173 -3.49 7.38 3.80
C THR A 173 -2.54 6.30 4.28
N TRP A 174 -1.32 6.31 3.76
CA TRP A 174 -0.32 5.29 4.07
C TRP A 174 1.00 5.92 4.51
N ASP A 175 1.53 5.47 5.66
CA ASP A 175 2.78 5.96 6.24
C ASP A 175 3.80 4.83 6.43
N TYR A 176 4.99 4.99 5.83
CA TYR A 176 6.04 3.96 5.84
C TYR A 176 7.38 4.44 6.37
N MET A 177 8.01 3.56 7.16
CA MET A 177 9.43 3.64 7.50
C MET A 177 10.19 2.37 7.09
N GLY A 178 11.01 2.46 6.03
CA GLY A 178 11.95 1.42 5.61
C GLY A 178 11.32 0.25 4.84
N LEU A 179 11.66 0.15 3.55
CA LEU A 179 11.01 -0.76 2.60
C LEU A 179 11.98 -1.31 1.54
N HIS A 180 11.84 -2.60 1.21
CA HIS A 180 12.65 -3.27 0.19
C HIS A 180 11.85 -4.26 -0.69
N GLY A 181 11.96 -4.11 -2.01
CA GLY A 181 11.44 -5.07 -2.99
C GLY A 181 9.92 -5.13 -2.99
N ILE A 182 9.27 -4.14 -3.62
CA ILE A 182 7.82 -3.98 -3.57
C ILE A 182 7.23 -3.88 -4.98
N THR A 183 6.09 -4.53 -5.17
CA THR A 183 5.28 -4.44 -6.38
C THR A 183 3.84 -4.10 -6.04
N TRP A 184 3.28 -3.19 -6.81
CA TRP A 184 1.91 -2.72 -6.66
C TRP A 184 1.17 -2.70 -8.00
N ASP A 185 0.02 -3.36 -8.05
CA ASP A 185 -0.86 -3.34 -9.22
C ASP A 185 -2.25 -2.82 -8.83
N TYR A 186 -2.69 -1.76 -9.52
CA TYR A 186 -3.91 -1.03 -9.18
C TYR A 186 -4.82 -0.77 -10.37
N MET A 187 -6.12 -0.99 -10.14
CA MET A 187 -7.20 -0.55 -11.05
C MET A 187 -8.18 0.41 -10.36
N GLY A 188 -8.09 1.70 -10.69
CA GLY A 188 -9.01 2.77 -10.28
C GLY A 188 -8.84 3.28 -8.84
N LEU A 189 -8.34 4.51 -8.68
CA LEU A 189 -8.09 5.12 -7.35
C LEU A 189 -8.58 6.58 -7.23
N HIS A 190 -9.03 6.96 -6.03
CA HIS A 190 -9.43 8.32 -5.69
C HIS A 190 -8.98 8.79 -4.30
N GLY A 191 -8.31 9.95 -4.24
CA GLY A 191 -8.00 10.67 -3.00
C GLY A 191 -7.01 9.91 -2.13
N ILE A 192 -5.73 9.98 -2.50
CA ILE A 192 -4.68 9.16 -1.88
C ILE A 192 -3.51 10.03 -1.41
N THR A 193 -2.99 9.71 -0.23
CA THR A 193 -1.79 10.31 0.35
C THR A 193 -0.83 9.22 0.78
N TRP A 194 0.44 9.36 0.44
CA TRP A 194 1.51 8.47 0.90
C TRP A 194 2.69 9.25 1.44
N ASP A 195 3.17 8.84 2.61
CA ASP A 195 4.38 9.37 3.23
C ASP A 195 5.41 8.26 3.45
N TYR A 196 6.64 8.49 2.97
CA TYR A 196 7.68 7.46 2.95
C TYR A 196 9.04 7.94 3.46
N MET A 197 9.66 7.11 4.29
CA MET A 197 11.06 7.25 4.68
C MET A 197 11.89 6.01 4.29
N GLY A 198 12.70 6.13 3.22
CA GLY A 198 13.65 5.13 2.75
C GLY A 198 13.05 3.97 1.95
N LEU A 199 13.35 3.90 0.64
CA LEU A 199 12.86 2.84 -0.27
C LEU A 199 13.95 2.28 -1.20
N HIS A 200 13.88 0.97 -1.48
CA HIS A 200 14.73 0.30 -2.46
C HIS A 200 13.96 -0.72 -3.34
N GLY A 201 14.07 -0.58 -4.66
CA GLY A 201 13.57 -1.56 -5.64
C GLY A 201 12.05 -1.64 -5.66
N ILE A 202 11.41 -0.70 -6.37
CA ILE A 202 9.95 -0.63 -6.43
C ILE A 202 9.44 -0.60 -7.87
N THR A 203 8.34 -1.30 -8.11
CA THR A 203 7.57 -1.26 -9.36
C THR A 203 6.11 -0.99 -9.04
N TRP A 204 5.50 -0.11 -9.84
CA TRP A 204 4.08 0.21 -9.72
C TRP A 204 3.42 0.28 -11.08
N ASP A 205 2.28 -0.38 -11.21
CA ASP A 205 1.46 -0.39 -12.40
C ASP A 205 0.03 0.11 -12.07
N TYR A 206 -0.42 1.15 -12.77
CA TYR A 206 -1.70 1.79 -12.50
C TYR A 206 -2.58 1.99 -13.73
N MET A 207 -3.88 1.73 -13.55
CA MET A 207 -4.93 2.13 -14.48
C MET A 207 -5.93 3.12 -13.83
N GLY A 208 -5.75 4.42 -14.13
CA GLY A 208 -6.67 5.53 -13.79
C GLY A 208 -6.62 6.01 -12.33
N LEU A 209 -6.10 7.23 -12.07
CA LEU A 209 -6.05 7.85 -10.73
C LEU A 209 -6.52 9.31 -10.69
N HIS A 210 -7.06 9.72 -9.53
CA HIS A 210 -7.49 11.10 -9.26
C HIS A 210 -7.09 11.59 -7.87
N GLY A 211 -6.43 12.76 -7.81
CA GLY A 211 -6.15 13.49 -6.57
C GLY A 211 -5.15 12.75 -5.67
N ILE A 212 -3.85 12.89 -5.98
CA ILE A 212 -2.79 12.15 -5.28
C ILE A 212 -1.69 13.09 -4.78
N THR A 213 -1.24 12.84 -3.56
CA THR A 213 -0.07 13.49 -2.94
C THR A 213 0.91 12.43 -2.48
N TRP A 214 2.20 12.64 -2.76
CA TRP A 214 3.26 11.79 -2.27
C TRP A 214 4.43 12.59 -1.72
N ASP A 215 4.88 12.21 -0.52
CA ASP A 215 6.02 12.81 0.14
C ASP A 215 7.08 11.74 0.45
N TYR A 216 8.31 11.97 -0.04
CA TYR A 216 9.37 10.96 0.02
C TYR A 216 10.71 11.50 0.54
N MET A 217 11.33 10.72 1.44
CA MET A 217 12.72 10.90 1.86
C MET A 217 13.60 9.71 1.45
N GLY A 218 14.34 9.85 0.34
CA GLY A 218 15.40 8.94 -0.14
C GLY A 218 14.91 7.68 -0.86
N LEU A 219 15.09 7.59 -2.20
CA LEU A 219 14.72 6.42 -3.01
C LEU A 219 15.82 5.90 -3.95
N HIS A 220 15.79 4.58 -4.22
CA HIS A 220 16.67 3.90 -5.18
C HIS A 220 15.96 2.85 -6.05
N GLY A 221 16.15 2.93 -7.37
CA GLY A 221 15.78 1.87 -8.33
C GLY A 221 14.27 1.71 -8.48
N ILE A 222 13.66 2.56 -9.30
CA ILE A 222 12.20 2.70 -9.36
C ILE A 222 11.72 2.70 -10.81
N THR A 223 10.62 1.99 -11.06
CA THR A 223 9.89 1.99 -12.33
C THR A 223 8.41 2.24 -12.06
N TRP A 224 7.79 3.12 -12.84
CA TRP A 224 6.35 3.32 -12.80
C TRP A 224 5.73 3.37 -14.19
N ASP A 225 4.61 2.68 -14.34
CA ASP A 225 3.82 2.64 -15.57
C ASP A 225 2.37 3.06 -15.29
N TYR A 226 1.89 4.10 -15.99
CA TYR A 226 0.55 4.66 -15.75
C TYR A 226 -0.28 4.84 -17.03
N MET A 227 -1.58 4.55 -16.90
CA MET A 227 -2.61 4.92 -17.88
C MET A 227 -3.66 5.87 -17.28
N GLY A 228 -3.53 7.17 -17.56
CA GLY A 228 -4.50 8.23 -17.23
C GLY A 228 -4.43 8.78 -15.79
N LEU A 229 -4.18 10.08 -15.67
CA LEU A 229 -3.91 10.74 -14.39
C LEU A 229 -4.44 12.18 -14.28
N HIS A 230 -4.98 12.57 -13.11
CA HIS A 230 -5.48 13.92 -12.81
C HIS A 230 -5.14 14.44 -11.40
N GLY A 231 -4.53 15.62 -11.32
CA GLY A 231 -4.35 16.39 -10.07
C GLY A 231 -3.35 15.75 -9.12
N ILE A 232 -2.07 16.02 -9.34
CA ILE A 232 -0.95 15.27 -8.75
C ILE A 232 0.11 16.21 -8.16
N THR A 233 0.56 15.93 -6.93
CA THR A 233 1.64 16.66 -6.23
C THR A 233 2.68 15.70 -5.64
N TRP A 234 3.96 16.00 -5.89
CA TRP A 234 5.10 15.10 -5.71
C TRP A 234 6.25 15.86 -5.05
N ASP A 235 6.59 15.51 -3.81
CA ASP A 235 7.64 16.18 -3.04
C ASP A 235 8.76 15.21 -2.63
N TYR A 236 10.00 15.54 -3.02
CA TYR A 236 11.13 14.60 -2.93
C TYR A 236 12.41 15.18 -2.32
N MET A 237 13.02 14.38 -1.45
CA MET A 237 14.40 14.57 -1.00
C MET A 237 15.30 13.38 -1.36
N GLY A 238 16.07 13.51 -2.44
CA GLY A 238 17.13 12.58 -2.88
C GLY A 238 16.64 11.33 -3.64
N LEU A 239 17.07 11.16 -4.90
CA LEU A 239 16.67 10.04 -5.77
C LEU A 239 17.79 9.50 -6.68
N HIS A 240 17.75 8.19 -6.95
CA HIS A 240 18.67 7.51 -7.86
C HIS A 240 18.00 6.44 -8.74
N GLY A 241 18.20 6.53 -10.07
CA GLY A 241 17.85 5.48 -11.04
C GLY A 241 16.34 5.27 -11.19
N ILE A 242 15.69 6.15 -11.95
CA ILE A 242 14.23 6.12 -12.10
C ILE A 242 13.81 6.12 -13.58
N THR A 243 12.79 5.32 -13.88
CA THR A 243 12.11 5.30 -15.19
C THR A 243 10.61 5.51 -15.01
N TRP A 244 10.01 6.27 -15.91
CA TRP A 244 8.60 6.61 -15.91
C TRP A 244 7.99 6.56 -17.30
N ASP A 245 6.90 5.81 -17.44
CA ASP A 245 6.16 5.70 -18.69
C ASP A 245 4.68 6.07 -18.47
N TYR A 246 4.20 7.08 -19.20
CA TYR A 246 2.84 7.62 -19.02
C TYR A 246 2.03 7.73 -20.30
N MET A 247 0.74 7.38 -20.20
CA MET A 247 -0.28 7.69 -21.20
C MET A 247 -1.37 8.64 -20.65
N GLY A 248 -1.24 9.94 -20.94
CA GLY A 248 -2.24 10.98 -20.64
C GLY A 248 -2.22 11.53 -19.20
N LEU A 249 -1.99 12.85 -19.08
CA LEU A 249 -1.73 13.52 -17.79
C LEU A 249 -2.29 14.95 -17.73
N HIS A 250 -2.87 15.34 -16.58
CA HIS A 250 -3.42 16.68 -16.33
C HIS A 250 -3.13 17.24 -14.91
N GLY A 251 -2.57 18.45 -14.84
CA GLY A 251 -2.46 19.24 -13.59
C GLY A 251 -1.48 18.66 -12.58
N ILE A 252 -0.18 18.94 -12.76
CA ILE A 252 0.92 18.26 -12.08
C ILE A 252 1.91 19.28 -11.49
N THR A 253 2.37 19.03 -10.26
CA THR A 253 3.39 19.85 -9.57
C THR A 253 4.43 18.97 -8.87
N TRP A 254 5.70 19.27 -9.11
CA TRP A 254 6.86 18.40 -8.89
C TRP A 254 7.98 19.20 -8.22
N ASP A 255 8.31 18.89 -6.97
CA ASP A 255 9.32 19.62 -6.20
C ASP A 255 10.44 18.66 -5.70
N TYR A 256 11.69 18.94 -6.08
CA TYR A 256 12.81 18.01 -5.87
C TYR A 256 14.06 18.65 -5.28
N MET A 257 14.67 17.95 -4.31
CA MET A 257 16.02 18.20 -3.83
C MET A 257 16.97 17.05 -4.15
N GLY A 258 17.71 17.15 -5.26
CA GLY A 258 18.76 16.21 -5.69
C GLY A 258 18.29 14.99 -6.49
N LEU A 259 18.75 14.87 -7.74
CA LEU A 259 18.37 13.82 -8.69
C LEU A 259 19.56 13.23 -9.49
N HIS A 260 19.57 11.90 -9.69
CA HIS A 260 20.55 11.20 -10.52
C HIS A 260 19.97 10.08 -11.41
N GLY A 261 20.21 10.15 -12.72
CA GLY A 261 19.95 9.07 -13.68
C GLY A 261 18.46 8.80 -13.88
N ILE A 262 17.79 9.60 -14.72
CA ILE A 262 16.33 9.54 -14.90
C ILE A 262 15.96 9.50 -16.38
N THR A 263 14.95 8.69 -16.69
CA THR A 263 14.32 8.64 -18.01
C THR A 263 12.82 8.84 -17.87
N TRP A 264 12.24 9.61 -18.80
CA TRP A 264 10.80 9.79 -18.90
C TRP A 264 10.31 9.59 -20.32
N ASP A 265 9.20 8.87 -20.47
CA ASP A 265 8.43 8.78 -21.71
C ASP A 265 6.96 9.15 -21.47
N TYR A 266 6.44 10.06 -22.30
CA TYR A 266 5.08 10.57 -22.17
C TYR A 266 4.33 10.64 -23.50
N MET A 267 3.09 10.17 -23.46
CA MET A 267 2.09 10.41 -24.50
C MET A 267 0.97 11.34 -24.01
N GLY A 268 1.08 12.64 -24.28
CA GLY A 268 0.07 13.67 -24.01
C GLY A 268 0.09 14.28 -22.59
N LEU A 269 0.35 15.59 -22.51
CA LEU A 269 0.51 16.34 -21.25
C LEU A 269 -0.15 17.72 -21.24
N HIS A 270 -0.77 18.09 -20.11
CA HIS A 270 -1.38 19.42 -19.89
C HIS A 270 -1.18 19.99 -18.48
N GLY A 271 -0.66 21.22 -18.38
CA GLY A 271 -0.66 22.03 -17.15
C GLY A 271 0.31 21.51 -16.10
N ILE A 272 1.60 21.84 -16.26
CA ILE A 272 2.70 21.20 -15.53
C ILE A 272 3.64 22.25 -14.93
N THR A 273 4.10 22.04 -13.69
CA THR A 273 5.10 22.88 -13.00
C THR A 273 6.14 22.01 -12.30
N TRP A 274 7.42 22.30 -12.52
CA TRP A 274 8.55 21.55 -11.98
C TRP A 274 9.52 22.51 -11.28
N ASP A 275 9.99 22.16 -10.09
CA ASP A 275 11.03 22.88 -9.32
C ASP A 275 12.14 21.92 -8.87
N TYR A 276 13.40 22.29 -9.14
CA TYR A 276 14.58 21.48 -8.87
C TYR A 276 15.69 22.20 -8.14
N MET A 277 16.25 21.53 -7.14
CA MET A 277 17.57 21.83 -6.58
C MET A 277 18.57 20.69 -6.84
N GLY A 278 19.32 20.79 -7.94
CA GLY A 278 20.44 19.90 -8.31
C GLY A 278 20.05 18.62 -9.08
N LEU A 279 20.63 18.43 -10.26
CA LEU A 279 20.21 17.35 -11.18
C LEU A 279 21.34 16.85 -12.10
N HIS A 280 21.42 15.52 -12.32
CA HIS A 280 22.45 14.91 -13.18
C HIS A 280 21.96 13.70 -14.02
N GLY A 281 22.16 13.76 -15.34
CA GLY A 281 21.98 12.63 -16.27
C GLY A 281 20.51 12.30 -16.51
N ILE A 282 19.85 13.05 -17.41
CA ILE A 282 18.41 12.90 -17.69
C ILE A 282 18.10 12.81 -19.18
N THR A 283 17.11 11.98 -19.50
CA THR A 283 16.49 11.89 -20.82
C THR A 283 14.98 12.09 -20.71
N TRP A 284 14.41 12.85 -21.64
CA TRP A 284 12.99 13.10 -21.78
C TRP A 284 12.51 12.83 -23.20
N ASP A 285 11.48 12.02 -23.34
CA ASP A 285 10.83 11.76 -24.62
C ASP A 285 9.32 12.09 -24.51
N TYR A 286 8.83 12.95 -25.43
CA TYR A 286 7.45 13.46 -25.37
C TYR A 286 6.72 13.38 -26.71
N MET A 287 5.47 12.91 -26.68
CA MET A 287 4.49 13.03 -27.77
C MET A 287 3.29 13.91 -27.36
N GLY A 288 3.40 15.22 -27.58
CA GLY A 288 2.34 16.23 -27.39
C GLY A 288 2.26 16.87 -26.00
N LEU A 289 2.38 18.20 -25.92
CA LEU A 289 2.55 18.92 -24.65
C LEU A 289 2.02 20.36 -24.65
N HIS A 290 1.34 20.75 -23.56
CA HIS A 290 0.69 22.06 -23.40
C HIS A 290 0.81 22.68 -22.00
N GLY A 291 1.31 23.91 -21.91
CA GLY A 291 1.27 24.75 -20.70
C GLY A 291 2.21 24.25 -19.59
N ILE A 292 3.48 24.64 -19.68
CA ILE A 292 4.56 24.12 -18.84
C ILE A 292 5.42 25.24 -18.25
N THR A 293 5.82 25.07 -17.00
CA THR A 293 6.81 25.91 -16.31
C THR A 293 7.87 25.04 -15.63
N TRP A 294 9.14 25.41 -15.78
CA TRP A 294 10.25 24.78 -15.07
C TRP A 294 11.09 25.83 -14.34
N ASP A 295 11.51 25.51 -13.12
CA ASP A 295 12.50 26.23 -12.33
C ASP A 295 13.62 25.27 -11.89
N TYR A 296 14.88 25.73 -11.97
CA TYR A 296 16.05 24.89 -11.72
C TYR A 296 17.20 25.66 -11.06
N MET A 297 17.78 25.03 -10.03
CA MET A 297 19.07 25.39 -9.45
C MET A 297 20.11 24.27 -9.65
N GLY A 298 20.87 24.32 -10.74
CA GLY A 298 22.01 23.45 -11.08
C GLY A 298 21.67 22.18 -11.89
N LEU A 299 22.24 22.06 -13.10
CA LEU A 299 21.99 20.97 -14.05
C LEU A 299 23.26 20.41 -14.73
N HIS A 300 23.33 19.08 -14.91
CA HIS A 300 24.39 18.42 -15.68
C HIS A 300 23.88 17.25 -16.57
N GLY A 301 24.14 17.29 -17.87
CA GLY A 301 23.91 16.16 -18.80
C GLY A 301 22.43 15.85 -19.05
N ILE A 302 21.79 16.57 -19.97
CA ILE A 302 20.35 16.43 -20.27
C ILE A 302 20.12 16.21 -21.77
N THR A 303 19.16 15.36 -22.11
CA THR A 303 18.64 15.16 -23.47
C THR A 303 17.12 15.29 -23.48
N TRP A 304 16.59 15.93 -24.51
CA TRP A 304 15.16 16.05 -24.73
C TRP A 304 14.79 15.72 -26.18
N ASP A 305 13.72 14.96 -26.38
CA ASP A 305 13.07 14.70 -27.66
C ASP A 305 11.56 15.03 -27.58
N TYR A 306 11.06 15.76 -28.57
CA TYR A 306 9.68 16.25 -28.60
C TYR A 306 9.02 16.09 -29.97
N MET A 307 7.79 15.57 -29.95
CA MET A 307 6.83 15.65 -31.05
C MET A 307 5.62 16.50 -30.67
N GLY A 308 5.70 17.82 -30.89
CA GLY A 308 4.62 18.80 -30.76
C GLY A 308 4.52 19.48 -29.39
N LEU A 309 4.54 20.83 -29.37
CA LEU A 309 4.65 21.61 -28.14
C LEU A 309 3.99 23.00 -28.20
N HIS A 310 3.33 23.42 -27.10
CA HIS A 310 2.72 24.74 -26.98
C HIS A 310 2.78 25.36 -25.57
N GLY A 311 3.33 26.57 -25.44
CA GLY A 311 3.33 27.37 -24.20
C GLY A 311 4.27 26.83 -23.11
N ILE A 312 5.57 27.12 -23.21
CA ILE A 312 6.58 26.79 -22.19
C ILE A 312 7.25 28.04 -21.64
N THR A 313 7.57 27.99 -20.35
CA THR A 313 8.52 28.89 -19.68
C THR A 313 9.62 28.09 -18.98
N TRP A 314 10.85 28.57 -19.05
CA TRP A 314 11.99 28.00 -18.32
C TRP A 314 12.75 29.08 -17.56
N ASP A 315 13.13 28.76 -16.31
CA ASP A 315 14.10 29.51 -15.50
C ASP A 315 15.22 28.57 -15.02
N TYR A 316 16.46 29.05 -15.04
CA TYR A 316 17.64 28.26 -14.68
C TYR A 316 18.74 29.07 -14.01
N MET A 317 19.37 28.45 -13.01
CA MET A 317 20.66 28.89 -12.44
C MET A 317 21.72 27.78 -12.54
N GLY A 318 22.69 27.92 -13.45
CA GLY A 318 23.86 27.03 -13.63
C GLY A 318 23.62 25.79 -14.51
N LEU A 319 24.49 25.54 -15.52
CA LEU A 319 24.26 24.54 -16.56
C LEU A 319 25.55 23.92 -17.17
N HIS A 320 25.56 22.61 -17.41
CA HIS A 320 26.56 21.96 -18.27
C HIS A 320 26.00 20.75 -19.08
N GLY A 321 26.13 20.78 -20.42
CA GLY A 321 25.82 19.66 -21.32
C GLY A 321 24.33 19.38 -21.56
N ILE A 322 23.71 20.08 -22.52
CA ILE A 322 22.32 19.84 -22.97
C ILE A 322 22.26 19.50 -24.45
N THR A 323 21.33 18.61 -24.83
CA THR A 323 20.90 18.37 -26.22
C THR A 323 19.37 18.46 -26.33
N TRP A 324 18.86 19.02 -27.44
CA TRP A 324 17.43 19.11 -27.75
C TRP A 324 17.15 18.64 -29.17
N ASP A 325 16.09 17.85 -29.35
CA ASP A 325 15.47 17.54 -30.64
C ASP A 325 13.97 17.92 -30.62
N TYR A 326 13.46 18.48 -31.72
CA TYR A 326 12.10 19.01 -31.78
C TYR A 326 11.43 18.79 -33.14
N MET A 327 10.15 18.42 -33.10
CA MET A 327 9.23 18.50 -34.24
C MET A 327 7.96 19.29 -33.89
N GLY A 328 7.88 20.56 -34.33
CA GLY A 328 6.70 21.46 -34.22
C GLY A 328 6.62 22.24 -32.90
N LEU A 329 6.41 23.57 -32.96
CA LEU A 329 6.61 24.46 -31.80
C LEU A 329 5.82 25.79 -31.89
N HIS A 330 5.24 26.24 -30.76
CA HIS A 330 4.61 27.57 -30.64
C HIS A 330 4.62 28.13 -29.20
N GLY A 331 5.10 29.37 -29.02
CA GLY A 331 5.06 30.11 -27.74
C GLY A 331 6.06 29.64 -26.67
N ILE A 332 7.30 30.14 -26.73
CA ILE A 332 8.38 29.81 -25.77
C ILE A 332 9.00 31.09 -25.20
N THR A 333 9.29 31.08 -23.90
CA THR A 333 10.03 32.14 -23.19
C THR A 333 11.16 31.54 -22.35
N TRP A 334 12.31 32.23 -22.27
CA TRP A 334 13.50 31.82 -21.52
C TRP A 334 14.02 32.98 -20.67
N ASP A 335 14.41 32.73 -19.43
CA ASP A 335 15.30 33.62 -18.67
C ASP A 335 16.50 32.86 -18.08
N TYR A 336 17.64 33.54 -17.96
CA TYR A 336 18.95 32.97 -17.62
C TYR A 336 19.80 33.99 -16.84
N MET A 337 20.34 33.59 -15.68
CA MET A 337 21.46 34.31 -15.05
C MET A 337 22.56 33.33 -14.62
N GLY A 338 23.69 33.39 -15.33
CA GLY A 338 24.87 32.55 -15.09
C GLY A 338 25.95 33.18 -14.21
N LEU A 339 26.71 32.33 -13.52
CA LEU A 339 28.10 32.03 -13.87
C LEU A 339 28.39 30.54 -13.60
#